data_AF-A0A819B1Y1-F1
#
_entry.id   AF-A0A819B1Y1-F1
#
_cell.length_a   1.000
_cell.length_b   1.000
_cell.length_c   1.000
_cell.angle_alpha   90.00
_cell.angle_beta   90.00
_cell.angle_gamma   90.00
#
_symmetry.space_group_name_H-M   'P 1'
#
loop_
_entity.id
_entity.type
_entity.pdbx_description
1 polymer ?
#
loop_
_entity_poly.entity_id
_entity_poly.type
_entity_poly.pdbx_seq_one_letter_code
_entity_poly.pdbx_strand_id
1 'polypeptide(L)'
;MGRMGWDGMGLSHPTRCSGTGIVRFDRMKNLIYGLVEFLLQTDSTSVILALRGRNYDNYHVVVNEMENVEYRRVMLDDQRVKIEHRFVQQKWILQQNSIHIFLSHCGMGSSVEGLYFQKPILCLPIHTDQFANSIAIQNSGVGQSLFEPPSSIVESLLKPQDYHDYTFSASSVTKKVLTMWRNTYYEQAARLMSLEMKHAGGVKRAVEEIELLVNLNGDLSRFAPFYQRYMLDLMLVFIVLPAMIVLYCFVKCSLYITILEIQATETIAAWNETYPKGQVVRVDNVDVYTVGSNENSANDLSVIVIYDVFGFNVSQTRVFCDRLSAQYKVQVAMPDFFRGKTASPHLENLSDVLSLIGNWSQVSSDLNTVASWLRKKSTTHRVALVGFCWGGLQVARACSNLSSQFFTGISIHGAWLTEDEVRNLQQPVLFIAAGDDPPLQPNISSVIEQWTSPRVAGQCQYETYSNMAHGFVSTGANYSNTENVKAIDSVHETVRDYLNRISRNSASITHYSILFAFVLFLLLI
;
A
#
# COMPACT_ATOMS: atom_id res chain seq x y z
N MET A 1 59.55 0.04 -5.38
CA MET A 1 59.42 -1.12 -4.46
C MET A 1 58.12 -0.98 -3.70
N GLY A 2 57.30 -2.04 -3.63
CA GLY A 2 56.11 -2.11 -2.77
C GLY A 2 54.78 -2.26 -3.54
N ARG A 3 54.47 -3.50 -3.98
CA ARG A 3 53.09 -3.93 -4.30
C ARG A 3 52.32 -4.05 -2.98
N MET A 4 51.13 -3.47 -2.89
CA MET A 4 50.04 -3.89 -2.00
C MET A 4 48.84 -4.13 -2.93
N GLY A 5 48.30 -5.34 -3.12
CA GLY A 5 48.07 -6.40 -2.14
C GLY A 5 46.59 -6.39 -1.78
N TRP A 6 45.72 -6.68 -2.75
CA TRP A 6 44.29 -6.96 -2.50
C TRP A 6 44.16 -8.45 -2.18
N ASP A 7 44.51 -8.83 -0.96
CA ASP A 7 44.24 -10.16 -0.40
C ASP A 7 43.89 -9.97 1.08
N GLY A 8 42.66 -10.30 1.50
CA GLY A 8 42.31 -10.24 2.91
C GLY A 8 40.84 -10.25 3.31
N MET A 9 40.00 -11.14 2.75
CA MET A 9 38.90 -11.74 3.54
C MET A 9 38.74 -13.20 3.11
N GLY A 10 39.35 -14.09 3.89
CA GLY A 10 39.32 -15.53 3.67
C GLY A 10 38.03 -16.17 4.17
N LEU A 11 37.35 -16.88 3.28
CA LEU A 11 36.60 -18.08 3.62
C LEU A 11 37.18 -19.22 2.77
N SER A 12 37.86 -20.14 3.44
CA SER A 12 38.54 -21.29 2.87
C SER A 12 37.57 -22.44 2.62
N HIS A 13 37.37 -22.83 1.36
CA HIS A 13 36.99 -24.20 0.96
C HIS A 13 37.56 -24.57 -0.42
N PRO A 14 37.77 -25.87 -0.70
CA PRO A 14 38.94 -26.34 -1.44
C PRO A 14 38.76 -26.43 -2.96
N THR A 15 39.82 -26.06 -3.68
CA THR A 15 40.21 -26.46 -5.06
C THR A 15 39.17 -27.12 -5.97
N ARG A 16 38.64 -26.37 -6.95
CA ARG A 16 38.37 -26.86 -8.32
C ARG A 16 38.65 -25.76 -9.36
N CYS A 17 39.47 -26.09 -10.35
CA CYS A 17 39.89 -25.21 -11.45
C CYS A 17 38.75 -24.76 -12.38
N SER A 18 38.93 -23.56 -12.98
CA SER A 18 38.46 -23.11 -14.32
C SER A 18 36.94 -22.81 -14.49
N GLY A 19 36.43 -21.75 -15.14
CA GLY A 19 36.99 -20.61 -15.88
C GLY A 19 35.84 -19.62 -16.20
N THR A 20 36.08 -18.31 -16.10
CA THR A 20 35.10 -17.21 -16.15
C THR A 20 34.54 -16.91 -17.56
N GLY A 21 34.35 -17.91 -18.42
CA GLY A 21 33.91 -17.66 -19.81
C GLY A 21 33.28 -18.86 -20.48
N ILE A 22 32.77 -19.80 -19.70
CA ILE A 22 32.29 -21.09 -20.21
C ILE A 22 30.78 -21.08 -20.25
N VAL A 23 30.23 -21.33 -21.44
CA VAL A 23 28.81 -21.50 -21.66
C VAL A 23 28.41 -22.87 -21.10
N ARG A 24 27.40 -22.90 -20.23
CA ARG A 24 26.85 -24.15 -19.69
C ARG A 24 26.40 -25.07 -20.85
N PHE A 25 26.57 -26.38 -20.68
CA PHE A 25 26.33 -27.35 -21.74
C PHE A 25 24.90 -27.32 -22.30
N ASP A 26 23.89 -27.18 -21.42
CA ASP A 26 22.49 -27.03 -21.80
C ASP A 26 22.24 -25.78 -22.66
N ARG A 27 22.87 -24.65 -22.30
CA ARG A 27 22.78 -23.40 -23.06
C ARG A 27 23.53 -23.48 -24.38
N MET A 28 24.69 -24.16 -24.42
CA MET A 28 25.41 -24.45 -25.67
C MET A 28 24.55 -25.30 -26.61
N LYS A 29 23.93 -26.37 -26.09
CA LYS A 29 23.00 -27.20 -26.87
C LYS A 29 21.88 -26.36 -27.47
N ASN A 30 21.20 -25.55 -26.65
CA ASN A 30 20.11 -24.69 -27.14
C ASN A 30 20.58 -23.65 -28.16
N LEU A 31 21.78 -23.06 -27.97
CA LEU A 31 22.37 -22.12 -28.93
C LEU A 31 22.61 -22.79 -30.28
N ILE A 32 23.27 -23.95 -30.29
CA ILE A 32 23.60 -24.66 -31.55
C ILE A 32 22.33 -25.14 -32.25
N TYR A 33 21.38 -25.74 -31.55
CA TYR A 33 20.12 -26.18 -32.16
C TYR A 33 19.33 -25.01 -32.76
N GLY A 34 19.26 -23.87 -32.07
CA GLY A 34 18.55 -22.70 -32.59
C GLY A 34 19.25 -22.04 -33.78
N LEU A 35 20.59 -22.02 -33.79
CA LEU A 35 21.36 -21.54 -34.95
C LEU A 35 21.16 -22.43 -36.18
N VAL A 36 21.08 -23.75 -36.00
CA VAL A 36 20.77 -24.67 -37.11
C VAL A 36 19.39 -24.43 -37.68
N GLU A 37 18.38 -24.30 -36.82
CA GLU A 37 17.00 -23.99 -37.25
C GLU A 37 16.90 -22.67 -38.00
N PHE A 38 17.69 -21.67 -37.59
CA PHE A 38 17.82 -20.41 -38.32
C PHE A 38 18.46 -20.63 -39.70
N LEU A 39 19.55 -21.41 -39.77
CA LEU A 39 20.26 -21.71 -41.02
C LEU A 39 19.41 -22.51 -42.01
N LEU A 40 18.56 -23.43 -41.54
CA LEU A 40 17.62 -24.16 -42.39
C LEU A 40 16.54 -23.26 -43.01
N GLN A 41 16.31 -22.07 -42.46
CA GLN A 41 15.33 -21.09 -42.95
C GLN A 41 15.95 -19.99 -43.82
N THR A 42 17.25 -20.07 -44.08
CA THR A 42 18.02 -19.02 -44.76
C THR A 42 19.06 -19.64 -45.69
N ASP A 43 18.99 -19.39 -46.99
CA ASP A 43 19.87 -20.10 -47.95
C ASP A 43 21.24 -19.42 -48.15
N SER A 44 21.35 -18.12 -47.87
CA SER A 44 22.53 -17.29 -48.19
C SER A 44 23.36 -16.86 -46.99
N THR A 45 23.18 -17.50 -45.84
CA THR A 45 23.76 -17.04 -44.56
C THR A 45 24.75 -18.04 -43.98
N SER A 46 25.84 -17.52 -43.44
CA SER A 46 26.84 -18.33 -42.74
C SER A 46 27.05 -17.82 -41.32
N VAL A 47 27.40 -18.72 -40.41
CA VAL A 47 27.73 -18.39 -39.02
C VAL A 47 29.21 -18.66 -38.78
N ILE A 48 29.87 -17.70 -38.12
CA ILE A 48 31.25 -17.87 -37.65
C ILE A 48 31.21 -17.88 -36.12
N LEU A 49 31.61 -18.99 -35.50
CA LEU A 49 31.70 -19.11 -34.04
C LEU A 49 33.17 -19.19 -33.62
N ALA A 50 33.60 -18.23 -32.80
CA ALA A 50 34.93 -18.22 -32.19
C ALA A 50 34.86 -18.83 -30.79
N LEU A 51 34.99 -20.15 -30.67
CA LEU A 51 34.88 -20.89 -29.41
C LEU A 51 36.24 -21.44 -29.00
N ARG A 52 36.66 -21.24 -27.74
CA ARG A 52 37.95 -21.74 -27.23
C ARG A 52 37.80 -22.63 -26.01
N GLY A 53 38.81 -23.48 -25.79
CA GLY A 53 38.90 -24.37 -24.63
C GLY A 53 37.62 -25.18 -24.45
N ARG A 54 37.08 -25.20 -23.24
CA ARG A 54 35.86 -25.98 -22.92
C ARG A 54 34.63 -25.63 -23.77
N ASN A 55 34.52 -24.41 -24.31
CA ASN A 55 33.41 -24.07 -25.21
C ASN A 55 33.54 -24.77 -26.57
N TYR A 56 34.77 -24.91 -27.08
CA TYR A 56 35.04 -25.66 -28.30
C TYR A 56 34.78 -27.15 -28.10
N ASP A 57 35.21 -27.70 -26.97
CA ASP A 57 34.97 -29.11 -26.63
C ASP A 57 33.47 -29.39 -26.50
N ASN A 58 32.73 -28.54 -25.77
CA ASN A 58 31.28 -28.65 -25.62
C ASN A 58 30.56 -28.57 -26.98
N TYR A 59 30.98 -27.68 -27.87
CA TYR A 59 30.44 -27.59 -29.23
C TYR A 59 30.58 -28.91 -29.98
N HIS A 60 31.77 -29.51 -29.97
CA HIS A 60 32.02 -30.78 -30.65
C HIS A 60 31.18 -31.92 -30.10
N VAL A 61 31.03 -31.99 -28.77
CA VAL A 61 30.15 -32.98 -28.14
C VAL A 61 28.71 -32.77 -28.61
N VAL A 62 28.19 -31.54 -28.58
CA VAL A 62 26.82 -31.24 -29.03
C VAL A 62 26.58 -31.63 -30.49
N VAL A 63 27.51 -31.35 -31.40
CA VAL A 63 27.39 -31.72 -32.82
C VAL A 63 27.52 -33.24 -33.02
N ASN A 64 28.42 -33.90 -32.29
CA ASN A 64 28.64 -35.33 -32.39
C ASN A 64 27.50 -36.18 -31.80
N GLU A 65 26.78 -35.65 -30.82
CA GLU A 65 25.62 -36.30 -30.19
C GLU A 65 24.27 -35.89 -30.82
N MET A 66 24.29 -35.04 -31.85
CA MET A 66 23.09 -34.55 -32.50
C MET A 66 22.34 -35.65 -33.26
N GLU A 67 21.18 -36.06 -32.74
CA GLU A 67 20.36 -37.14 -33.33
C GLU A 67 19.76 -36.79 -34.70
N ASN A 68 19.41 -35.52 -34.91
CA ASN A 68 18.84 -35.06 -36.17
C ASN A 68 19.92 -34.98 -37.27
N VAL A 69 19.83 -35.88 -38.25
CA VAL A 69 20.81 -36.03 -39.36
C VAL A 69 20.92 -34.76 -40.20
N GLU A 70 19.79 -34.09 -40.45
CA GLU A 70 19.79 -32.85 -41.24
C GLU A 70 20.46 -31.71 -40.47
N TYR A 71 20.20 -31.61 -39.17
CA TYR A 71 20.84 -30.57 -38.35
C TYR A 71 22.36 -30.78 -38.30
N ARG A 72 22.78 -32.03 -38.13
CA ARG A 72 24.19 -32.40 -38.15
C ARG A 72 24.83 -32.08 -39.50
N ARG A 73 24.14 -32.36 -40.61
CA ARG A 73 24.60 -32.04 -41.97
C ARG A 73 24.87 -30.54 -42.13
N VAL A 74 23.98 -29.68 -41.63
CA VAL A 74 24.16 -28.21 -41.68
C VAL A 74 25.35 -27.76 -40.82
N MET A 75 25.51 -28.31 -39.62
CA MET A 75 26.63 -27.95 -38.73
C MET A 75 28.01 -28.41 -39.22
N LEU A 76 28.05 -29.44 -40.06
CA LEU A 76 29.26 -29.96 -40.68
C LEU A 76 29.55 -29.34 -42.06
N ASP A 77 28.66 -28.47 -42.56
CA ASP A 77 28.87 -27.76 -43.82
C ASP A 77 29.80 -26.55 -43.60
N ASP A 78 31.07 -26.70 -43.99
CA ASP A 78 32.12 -25.67 -43.87
C ASP A 78 31.83 -24.37 -44.63
N GLN A 79 30.89 -24.36 -45.59
CA GLN A 79 30.45 -23.14 -46.27
C GLN A 79 29.42 -22.36 -45.44
N ARG A 80 28.65 -23.07 -44.59
CA ARG A 80 27.56 -22.53 -43.78
C ARG A 80 27.99 -22.23 -42.36
N VAL A 81 28.83 -23.06 -41.75
CA VAL A 81 29.28 -22.90 -40.37
C VAL A 81 30.79 -22.97 -40.30
N LYS A 82 31.42 -21.89 -39.82
CA LYS A 82 32.86 -21.84 -39.58
C LYS A 82 33.14 -21.76 -38.09
N ILE A 83 33.92 -22.69 -37.58
CA ILE A 83 34.38 -22.67 -36.19
C ILE A 83 35.86 -22.29 -36.14
N GLU A 84 36.17 -21.25 -35.38
CA GLU A 84 37.55 -20.84 -35.12
C GLU A 84 37.89 -21.06 -33.64
N HIS A 85 38.90 -21.90 -33.39
CA HIS A 85 39.33 -22.28 -32.04
C HIS A 85 40.51 -21.47 -31.52
N ARG A 86 41.13 -20.66 -32.40
CA ARG A 86 42.28 -19.83 -32.10
C ARG A 86 41.88 -18.39 -31.79
N PHE A 87 42.88 -17.54 -31.63
CA PHE A 87 42.65 -16.12 -31.43
C PHE A 87 42.10 -15.44 -32.68
N VAL A 88 41.04 -14.68 -32.48
CA VAL A 88 40.34 -13.94 -33.54
C VAL A 88 40.43 -12.46 -33.24
N GLN A 89 40.84 -11.68 -34.24
CA GLN A 89 40.87 -10.22 -34.14
C GLN A 89 39.45 -9.66 -34.28
N GLN A 90 38.73 -9.59 -33.15
CA GLN A 90 37.32 -9.15 -33.10
C GLN A 90 37.07 -7.84 -33.87
N LYS A 91 37.87 -6.81 -33.63
CA LYS A 91 37.73 -5.51 -34.32
C LYS A 91 37.82 -5.64 -35.84
N TRP A 92 38.67 -6.52 -36.36
CA TRP A 92 38.81 -6.73 -37.79
C TRP A 92 37.58 -7.41 -38.39
N ILE A 93 36.96 -8.35 -37.68
CA ILE A 93 35.70 -8.98 -38.09
C ILE A 93 34.56 -7.97 -38.04
N LEU A 94 34.46 -7.19 -36.96
CA LEU A 94 33.39 -6.20 -36.81
C LEU A 94 33.43 -5.09 -37.87
N GLN A 95 34.60 -4.81 -38.45
CA GLN A 95 34.74 -3.87 -39.57
C GLN A 95 34.18 -4.40 -40.90
N GLN A 96 33.94 -5.71 -41.03
CA GLN A 96 33.44 -6.27 -42.27
C GLN A 96 31.95 -5.91 -42.47
N ASN A 97 31.61 -5.45 -43.67
CA ASN A 97 30.22 -5.11 -44.01
C ASN A 97 29.31 -6.35 -44.11
N SER A 98 29.89 -7.54 -44.30
CA SER A 98 29.16 -8.83 -44.37
C SER A 98 28.64 -9.33 -43.01
N ILE A 99 29.06 -8.73 -41.90
CA ILE A 99 28.56 -9.10 -40.56
C ILE A 99 27.26 -8.34 -40.28
N HIS A 100 26.15 -9.07 -40.24
CA HIS A 100 24.82 -8.51 -39.96
C HIS A 100 24.42 -8.56 -38.48
N ILE A 101 24.81 -9.62 -37.77
CA ILE A 101 24.51 -9.82 -36.34
C ILE A 101 25.81 -10.20 -35.64
N PHE A 102 26.09 -9.55 -34.51
CA PHE A 102 27.22 -9.87 -33.66
C PHE A 102 26.78 -10.61 -32.40
N LEU A 103 27.16 -11.88 -32.27
CA LEU A 103 26.94 -12.65 -31.05
C LEU A 103 28.01 -12.30 -30.01
N SER A 104 27.60 -11.77 -28.86
CA SER A 104 28.51 -11.34 -27.80
C SER A 104 28.04 -11.80 -26.42
N HIS A 105 28.99 -12.08 -25.53
CA HIS A 105 28.71 -12.28 -24.11
C HIS A 105 28.38 -11.00 -23.36
N CYS A 106 28.29 -9.84 -24.04
CA CYS A 106 27.89 -8.56 -23.45
C CYS A 106 28.86 -7.99 -22.42
N GLY A 107 30.13 -8.38 -22.47
CA GLY A 107 31.17 -7.63 -21.76
C GLY A 107 31.25 -6.22 -22.33
N MET A 108 31.39 -5.20 -21.47
CA MET A 108 31.27 -3.78 -21.88
C MET A 108 32.17 -3.42 -23.07
N GLY A 109 33.42 -3.90 -23.08
CA GLY A 109 34.33 -3.68 -24.22
C GLY A 109 33.83 -4.29 -25.54
N SER A 110 33.28 -5.51 -25.49
CA SER A 110 32.73 -6.18 -26.68
C SER A 110 31.48 -5.47 -27.20
N SER A 111 30.60 -5.05 -26.29
CA SER A 111 29.37 -4.31 -26.62
C SER A 111 29.70 -2.98 -27.30
N VAL A 112 30.61 -2.21 -26.70
CA VAL A 112 31.06 -0.91 -27.23
C VAL A 112 31.71 -1.08 -28.60
N GLU A 113 32.58 -2.07 -28.78
CA GLU A 113 33.20 -2.34 -30.08
C GLU A 113 32.17 -2.72 -31.16
N GLY A 114 31.21 -3.60 -30.83
CA GLY A 114 30.14 -4.00 -31.74
C GLY A 114 29.31 -2.81 -32.22
N LEU A 115 28.85 -1.98 -31.28
CA LEU A 115 28.03 -0.80 -31.57
C LEU A 115 28.83 0.29 -32.29
N TYR A 116 30.10 0.49 -31.94
CA TYR A 116 30.97 1.44 -32.64
C TYR A 116 31.13 1.07 -34.13
N PHE A 117 31.17 -0.23 -34.45
CA PHE A 117 31.18 -0.76 -35.82
C PHE A 117 29.78 -1.07 -36.38
N GLN A 118 28.72 -0.50 -35.80
CA GLN A 118 27.34 -0.54 -36.31
C GLN A 118 26.76 -1.96 -36.35
N LYS A 119 27.16 -2.84 -35.44
CA LYS A 119 26.70 -4.22 -35.40
C LYS A 119 25.60 -4.40 -34.34
N PRO A 120 24.38 -4.79 -34.73
CA PRO A 120 23.38 -5.27 -33.80
C PRO A 120 23.90 -6.45 -32.99
N ILE A 121 23.55 -6.50 -31.71
CA ILE A 121 24.12 -7.49 -30.79
C ILE A 121 23.09 -8.54 -30.40
N LEU A 122 23.40 -9.80 -30.70
CA LEU A 122 22.72 -10.93 -30.08
C LEU A 122 23.45 -11.24 -28.77
N CYS A 123 22.75 -11.07 -27.67
CA CYS A 123 23.34 -11.06 -26.35
C CYS A 123 23.28 -12.46 -25.70
N LEU A 124 24.43 -13.04 -25.41
CA LEU A 124 24.64 -14.31 -24.70
C LEU A 124 25.44 -14.10 -23.40
N PRO A 125 24.93 -13.34 -22.42
CA PRO A 125 25.63 -13.14 -21.15
C PRO A 125 25.96 -14.47 -20.46
N ILE A 126 27.17 -14.56 -19.91
CA ILE A 126 27.70 -15.76 -19.25
C ILE A 126 27.69 -15.56 -17.74
N HIS A 127 28.18 -14.42 -17.25
CA HIS A 127 28.29 -14.13 -15.81
C HIS A 127 28.25 -12.63 -15.49
N THR A 128 27.99 -12.30 -14.22
CA THR A 128 28.14 -10.94 -13.62
C THR A 128 27.36 -9.84 -14.35
N ASP A 129 27.99 -8.67 -14.51
CA ASP A 129 27.52 -7.45 -15.17
C ASP A 129 27.04 -7.66 -16.61
N GLN A 130 27.41 -8.77 -17.26
CA GLN A 130 27.00 -9.08 -18.63
C GLN A 130 25.47 -9.16 -18.77
N PHE A 131 24.76 -9.66 -17.74
CA PHE A 131 23.30 -9.71 -17.74
C PHE A 131 22.70 -8.31 -17.75
N ALA A 132 23.21 -7.40 -16.91
CA ALA A 132 22.78 -6.00 -16.89
C ALA A 132 23.09 -5.31 -18.23
N ASN A 133 24.27 -5.54 -18.80
CA ASN A 133 24.63 -5.02 -20.12
C ASN A 133 23.69 -5.55 -21.23
N SER A 134 23.30 -6.82 -21.15
CA SER A 134 22.35 -7.42 -22.12
C SER A 134 20.96 -6.76 -22.07
N ILE A 135 20.49 -6.41 -20.87
CA ILE A 135 19.23 -5.70 -20.66
C ILE A 135 19.34 -4.28 -21.24
N ALA A 136 20.44 -3.58 -20.98
CA ALA A 136 20.68 -2.24 -21.53
C ALA A 136 20.71 -2.23 -23.07
N ILE A 137 21.36 -3.24 -23.69
CA ILE A 137 21.37 -3.43 -25.14
C ILE A 137 19.95 -3.68 -25.69
N GLN A 138 19.17 -4.52 -25.01
CA GLN A 138 17.80 -4.81 -25.43
C GLN A 138 16.88 -3.59 -25.28
N ASN A 139 16.97 -2.87 -24.16
CA ASN A 139 16.17 -1.68 -23.88
C ASN A 139 16.50 -0.51 -24.82
N SER A 140 17.75 -0.41 -25.28
CA SER A 140 18.15 0.58 -26.29
C SER A 140 17.78 0.17 -27.72
N GLY A 141 17.25 -1.04 -27.93
CA GLY A 141 16.79 -1.51 -29.24
C GLY A 141 17.91 -1.88 -30.21
N VAL A 142 19.17 -1.89 -29.78
CA VAL A 142 20.34 -2.21 -30.63
C VAL A 142 20.69 -3.71 -30.63
N GLY A 143 19.89 -4.54 -29.97
CA GLY A 143 20.10 -5.97 -29.89
C GLY A 143 18.98 -6.71 -29.16
N GLN A 144 19.17 -8.02 -28.98
CA GLN A 144 18.26 -8.86 -28.20
C GLN A 144 19.03 -9.78 -27.25
N SER A 145 18.57 -9.88 -26.00
CA SER A 145 19.06 -10.91 -25.06
C SER A 145 18.44 -12.26 -25.37
N LEU A 146 19.28 -13.28 -25.49
CA LEU A 146 18.80 -14.66 -25.57
C LEU A 146 18.08 -15.06 -24.29
N PHE A 147 18.56 -14.57 -23.15
CA PHE A 147 17.95 -14.83 -21.85
C PHE A 147 16.65 -14.06 -21.69
N GLU A 148 15.64 -14.74 -21.17
CA GLU A 148 14.38 -14.15 -20.77
C GLU A 148 14.37 -14.10 -19.23
N PRO A 149 14.04 -12.95 -18.61
CA PRO A 149 13.84 -12.91 -17.18
C PRO A 149 12.64 -13.82 -16.82
N PRO A 150 12.65 -14.47 -15.64
CA PRO A 150 11.53 -15.31 -15.23
C PRO A 150 10.22 -14.52 -15.20
N SER A 151 9.11 -15.16 -15.57
CA SER A 151 7.81 -14.51 -15.80
C SER A 151 7.04 -14.16 -14.52
N SER A 152 7.50 -14.57 -13.34
CA SER A 152 6.80 -14.30 -12.09
C SER A 152 7.20 -12.96 -11.45
N ILE A 153 6.22 -12.25 -10.90
CA ILE A 153 6.42 -11.01 -10.12
C ILE A 153 7.34 -11.24 -8.91
N VAL A 154 7.36 -12.47 -8.37
CA VAL A 154 8.18 -12.85 -7.20
C VAL A 154 9.63 -13.10 -7.60
N GLU A 155 9.89 -13.63 -8.80
CA GLU A 155 11.24 -13.79 -9.36
C GLU A 155 11.76 -12.50 -10.03
N SER A 156 10.88 -11.52 -10.30
CA SER A 156 11.28 -10.18 -10.75
C SER A 156 12.05 -9.39 -9.68
N LEU A 157 12.06 -9.90 -8.44
CA LEU A 157 12.91 -9.42 -7.33
C LEU A 157 14.31 -10.07 -7.32
N LEU A 158 14.57 -11.05 -8.20
CA LEU A 158 15.91 -11.62 -8.38
C LEU A 158 16.86 -10.53 -8.83
N LYS A 159 18.03 -10.47 -8.19
CA LYS A 159 19.04 -9.51 -8.58
C LYS A 159 19.62 -9.96 -9.93
N PRO A 160 20.12 -9.04 -10.78
CA PRO A 160 20.88 -9.39 -12.00
C PRO A 160 22.09 -10.33 -11.75
N GLN A 161 22.39 -10.63 -10.49
CA GLN A 161 23.47 -11.48 -10.00
C GLN A 161 23.08 -12.97 -9.94
N ASP A 162 21.78 -13.32 -9.97
CA ASP A 162 21.28 -14.70 -9.86
C ASP A 162 21.25 -15.44 -11.21
N TYR A 163 22.42 -15.51 -11.87
CA TYR A 163 22.56 -15.99 -13.26
C TYR A 163 22.25 -17.48 -13.50
N HIS A 164 22.06 -18.27 -12.44
CA HIS A 164 21.74 -19.71 -12.54
C HIS A 164 20.32 -19.95 -13.07
N ASP A 165 19.40 -19.03 -12.78
CA ASP A 165 17.97 -19.14 -13.10
C ASP A 165 17.66 -18.63 -14.51
N TYR A 166 18.53 -17.79 -15.07
CA TYR A 166 18.39 -17.31 -16.43
C TYR A 166 18.75 -18.44 -17.42
N THR A 167 17.84 -18.75 -18.34
CA THR A 167 18.10 -19.70 -19.44
C THR A 167 17.34 -19.29 -20.70
N PHE A 168 17.53 -20.05 -21.77
CA PHE A 168 16.83 -19.85 -23.05
C PHE A 168 16.67 -21.18 -23.79
N SER A 169 15.64 -21.29 -24.62
CA SER A 169 15.38 -22.46 -25.45
C SER A 169 15.94 -22.29 -26.88
N ALA A 170 16.13 -23.40 -27.60
CA ALA A 170 16.54 -23.37 -29.01
C ALA A 170 15.55 -22.57 -29.86
N SER A 171 14.24 -22.75 -29.66
CA SER A 171 13.21 -21.99 -30.36
C SER A 171 13.29 -20.48 -30.12
N SER A 172 13.62 -20.05 -28.88
CA SER A 172 13.84 -18.63 -28.57
C SER A 172 15.05 -18.09 -29.33
N VAL A 173 16.16 -18.83 -29.41
CA VAL A 173 17.33 -18.46 -30.22
C VAL A 173 16.93 -18.27 -31.69
N THR A 174 16.27 -19.26 -32.29
CA THR A 174 15.80 -19.21 -33.69
C THR A 174 14.95 -17.96 -33.94
N LYS A 175 13.95 -17.74 -33.09
CA LYS A 175 13.01 -16.61 -33.19
C LYS A 175 13.74 -15.26 -33.10
N LYS A 176 14.63 -15.09 -32.13
CA LYS A 176 15.35 -13.84 -31.88
C LYS A 176 16.32 -13.52 -33.02
N VAL A 177 17.09 -14.51 -33.47
CA VAL A 177 18.00 -14.37 -34.62
C VAL A 177 17.22 -14.03 -35.89
N LEU A 178 16.14 -14.76 -36.21
CA LEU A 178 15.30 -14.45 -37.38
C LEU A 178 14.67 -13.06 -37.32
N THR A 179 14.25 -12.63 -36.14
CA THR A 179 13.67 -11.29 -35.93
C THR A 179 14.72 -10.23 -36.21
N MET A 180 15.93 -10.36 -35.67
CA MET A 180 17.03 -9.45 -35.95
C MET A 180 17.47 -9.50 -37.42
N TRP A 181 17.44 -10.69 -38.04
CA TRP A 181 17.86 -10.90 -39.42
C TRP A 181 16.90 -10.26 -40.44
N ARG A 182 15.58 -10.34 -40.18
CA ARG A 182 14.55 -9.81 -41.09
C ARG A 182 14.21 -8.34 -40.83
N ASN A 183 14.41 -7.85 -39.61
CA ASN A 183 14.02 -6.50 -39.23
C ASN A 183 15.20 -5.53 -39.32
N THR A 184 15.15 -4.63 -40.30
CA THR A 184 16.16 -3.58 -40.52
C THR A 184 16.25 -2.56 -39.38
N TYR A 185 15.26 -2.52 -38.47
CA TYR A 185 15.27 -1.66 -37.28
C TYR A 185 16.55 -1.80 -36.46
N TYR A 186 17.00 -3.03 -36.20
CA TYR A 186 18.18 -3.27 -35.36
C TYR A 186 19.46 -2.70 -35.98
N GLU A 187 19.61 -2.86 -37.30
CA GLU A 187 20.73 -2.29 -38.05
C GLU A 187 20.70 -0.77 -38.03
N GLN A 188 19.52 -0.16 -38.23
CA GLN A 188 19.34 1.29 -38.15
C GLN A 188 19.64 1.82 -36.74
N ALA A 189 19.16 1.14 -35.70
CA ALA A 189 19.39 1.52 -34.31
C ALA A 189 20.89 1.44 -33.95
N ALA A 190 21.57 0.34 -34.31
CA ALA A 190 23.02 0.20 -34.10
C ALA A 190 23.83 1.24 -34.88
N ARG A 191 23.38 1.61 -36.08
CA ARG A 191 23.98 2.68 -36.89
C ARG A 191 23.82 4.04 -36.23
N LEU A 192 22.63 4.38 -35.75
CA LEU A 192 22.38 5.63 -35.03
C LEU A 192 23.24 5.73 -33.77
N MET A 193 23.29 4.66 -32.97
CA MET A 193 24.14 4.62 -31.78
C MET A 193 25.63 4.81 -32.13
N SER A 194 26.13 4.17 -33.19
CA SER A 194 27.50 4.39 -33.69
C SER A 194 27.77 5.85 -34.05
N LEU A 195 26.81 6.52 -34.71
CA LEU A 195 26.93 7.93 -35.09
C LEU A 195 26.96 8.83 -33.85
N GLU A 196 26.11 8.57 -32.86
CA GLU A 196 26.11 9.29 -31.58
C GLU A 196 27.46 9.12 -30.85
N MET A 197 27.96 7.89 -30.75
CA MET A 197 29.27 7.60 -30.13
C MET A 197 30.41 8.37 -30.82
N LYS A 198 30.37 8.45 -32.15
CA LYS A 198 31.38 9.21 -32.93
C LYS A 198 31.19 10.71 -32.79
N HIS A 199 29.95 11.19 -32.76
CA HIS A 199 29.61 12.61 -32.59
C HIS A 199 29.99 13.13 -31.20
N ALA A 200 29.85 12.29 -30.17
CA ALA A 200 30.28 12.60 -28.80
C ALA A 200 31.80 12.79 -28.63
N GLY A 201 32.58 12.58 -29.71
CA GLY A 201 34.03 12.76 -29.77
C GLY A 201 34.79 11.48 -30.14
N GLY A 202 34.11 10.33 -30.14
CA GLY A 202 34.64 9.05 -30.57
C GLY A 202 35.98 8.70 -29.92
N VAL A 203 36.87 8.10 -30.71
CA VAL A 203 38.21 7.70 -30.25
C VAL A 203 39.06 8.91 -29.85
N LYS A 204 38.91 10.05 -30.54
CA LYS A 204 39.72 11.25 -30.28
C LYS A 204 39.48 11.76 -28.86
N ARG A 205 38.23 11.98 -28.48
CA ARG A 205 37.89 12.41 -27.12
C ARG A 205 38.29 11.38 -26.08
N ALA A 206 38.12 10.08 -26.37
CA ALA A 206 38.57 9.03 -25.45
C ALA A 206 40.08 9.14 -25.15
N VAL A 207 40.91 9.44 -26.17
CA VAL A 207 42.35 9.68 -25.98
C VAL A 207 42.61 10.94 -25.15
N GLU A 208 41.92 12.05 -25.46
CA GLU A 208 42.05 13.31 -24.72
C GLU A 208 41.71 13.14 -23.22
N GLU A 209 40.64 12.41 -22.92
CA GLU A 209 40.22 12.12 -21.53
C GLU A 209 41.21 11.20 -20.81
N ILE A 210 41.76 10.18 -21.50
CA ILE A 210 42.81 9.32 -20.95
C ILE A 210 44.07 10.14 -20.67
N GLU A 211 44.48 11.00 -21.60
CA GLU A 211 45.65 11.87 -21.45
C GLU A 211 45.45 12.85 -20.29
N LEU A 212 44.27 13.45 -20.16
CA LEU A 212 43.91 14.28 -19.01
C LEU A 212 44.04 13.49 -17.71
N LEU A 213 43.46 12.29 -17.63
CA LEU A 213 43.50 11.46 -16.42
C LEU A 213 44.95 11.09 -16.05
N VAL A 214 45.80 10.78 -17.04
CA VAL A 214 47.22 10.47 -16.85
C VAL A 214 47.98 11.71 -16.36
N ASN A 215 47.74 12.88 -16.96
CA ASN A 215 48.34 14.15 -16.54
C ASN A 215 47.95 14.53 -15.10
N LEU A 216 46.78 14.11 -14.65
CA LEU A 216 46.30 14.29 -13.28
C LEU A 216 46.74 13.19 -12.32
N ASN A 217 47.53 12.22 -12.78
CA ASN A 217 47.93 11.05 -12.00
C ASN A 217 46.72 10.29 -11.39
N GLY A 218 45.60 10.28 -12.11
CA GLY A 218 44.33 9.72 -11.64
C GLY A 218 43.54 10.57 -10.63
N ASP A 219 44.06 11.74 -10.23
CA ASP A 219 43.44 12.59 -9.20
C ASP A 219 42.49 13.64 -9.80
N LEU A 220 41.20 13.30 -9.84
CA LEU A 220 40.14 14.20 -10.25
C LEU A 220 39.71 15.20 -9.15
N SER A 221 40.20 15.06 -7.92
CA SER A 221 39.76 15.89 -6.78
C SER A 221 40.08 17.38 -6.95
N ARG A 222 41.06 17.71 -7.80
CA ARG A 222 41.45 19.08 -8.13
C ARG A 222 40.40 19.82 -8.96
N PHE A 223 39.58 19.10 -9.72
CA PHE A 223 38.50 19.64 -10.55
C PHE A 223 37.14 19.59 -9.86
N ALA A 224 37.02 18.83 -8.77
CA ALA A 224 35.84 18.83 -7.94
C ALA A 224 35.70 20.17 -7.18
N PRO A 225 34.51 20.79 -7.14
CA PRO A 225 34.20 21.89 -6.25
C PRO A 225 34.56 21.56 -4.80
N PHE A 226 34.88 22.59 -3.99
CA PHE A 226 35.37 22.39 -2.63
C PHE A 226 34.43 21.52 -1.77
N TYR A 227 33.11 21.63 -1.96
CA TYR A 227 32.13 20.85 -1.21
C TYR A 227 32.15 19.36 -1.56
N GLN A 228 32.40 19.00 -2.83
CA GLN A 228 32.58 17.59 -3.24
C GLN A 228 33.92 17.04 -2.78
N ARG A 229 34.98 17.86 -2.77
CA ARG A 229 36.31 17.47 -2.28
C ARG A 229 36.29 17.03 -0.82
N TYR A 230 35.50 17.72 0.01
CA TYR A 230 35.33 17.40 1.43
C TYR A 230 34.06 16.60 1.73
N MET A 231 33.38 16.06 0.70
CA MET A 231 32.16 15.24 0.83
C MET A 231 31.04 15.94 1.63
N LEU A 232 30.98 17.26 1.62
CA LEU A 232 30.01 18.06 2.38
C LEU A 232 28.58 17.86 1.85
N ASP A 233 28.45 17.59 0.56
CA ASP A 233 27.20 17.21 -0.09
C ASP A 233 26.67 15.87 0.46
N LEU A 234 27.54 14.88 0.62
CA LEU A 234 27.20 13.60 1.25
C LEU A 234 26.87 13.76 2.73
N MET A 235 27.64 14.58 3.48
CA MET A 235 27.34 14.86 4.88
C MET A 235 26.00 15.57 5.04
N LEU A 236 25.65 16.50 4.15
CA LEU A 236 24.36 17.19 4.17
C LEU A 236 23.21 16.17 4.02
N VAL A 237 23.32 15.24 3.06
CA VAL A 237 22.27 14.26 2.75
C VAL A 237 22.17 13.17 3.82
N PHE A 238 23.30 12.60 4.25
CA PHE A 238 23.30 11.40 5.11
C PHE A 238 23.39 11.71 6.60
N ILE A 239 23.75 12.94 7.00
CA ILE A 239 23.92 13.31 8.42
C ILE A 239 23.01 14.47 8.79
N VAL A 240 23.15 15.61 8.11
CA VAL A 240 22.48 16.85 8.52
C VAL A 240 20.95 16.77 8.33
N LEU A 241 20.49 16.33 7.15
CA LEU A 241 19.06 16.21 6.87
C LEU A 241 18.37 15.19 7.80
N PRO A 242 18.89 13.96 8.00
CA PRO A 242 18.32 13.03 8.97
C PRO A 242 18.28 13.59 10.40
N ALA A 243 19.35 14.25 10.85
CA ALA A 243 19.39 14.87 12.17
C ALA A 243 18.31 15.96 12.33
N MET A 244 18.09 16.78 11.30
CA MET A 244 17.02 17.79 11.30
C MET A 244 15.63 17.17 11.36
N ILE A 245 15.40 16.06 10.65
CA ILE A 245 14.12 15.32 10.67
C ILE A 245 13.88 14.75 12.07
N VAL A 246 14.88 14.10 12.66
CA VAL A 246 14.79 13.55 14.03
C VAL A 246 14.50 14.67 15.02
N LEU A 247 15.20 15.80 14.93
CA LEU A 247 14.96 16.96 15.80
C LEU A 247 13.54 17.51 15.61
N TYR A 248 13.06 17.64 14.38
CA TYR A 248 11.70 18.09 14.08
C TYR A 248 10.66 17.15 14.68
N CYS A 249 10.82 15.83 14.49
CA CYS A 249 9.94 14.83 15.09
C CYS A 249 9.95 14.89 16.61
N PHE A 250 11.14 15.04 17.22
CA PHE A 250 11.26 15.17 18.66
C PHE A 250 10.54 16.41 19.20
N VAL A 251 10.75 17.57 18.57
CA VAL A 251 10.08 18.83 18.94
C VAL A 251 8.56 18.71 18.77
N LYS A 252 8.09 18.11 17.67
CA LYS A 252 6.66 17.88 17.44
C LYS A 252 6.04 16.92 18.46
N CYS A 253 6.71 15.82 18.79
CA CYS A 253 6.28 14.90 19.82
C CYS A 253 6.23 15.58 21.19
N SER A 254 7.26 16.34 21.56
CA SER A 254 7.29 17.07 22.83
C SER A 254 6.17 18.09 22.92
N LEU A 255 5.94 18.89 21.88
CA LEU A 255 4.81 19.83 21.82
C LEU A 255 3.47 19.11 21.91
N TYR A 256 3.32 17.97 21.24
CA TYR A 256 2.09 17.17 21.28
C TYR A 256 1.82 16.61 22.67
N ILE A 257 2.85 16.10 23.36
CA ILE A 257 2.74 15.63 24.75
C ILE A 257 2.33 16.78 25.68
N THR A 258 2.96 17.95 25.57
CA THR A 258 2.57 19.11 26.38
C THR A 258 1.15 19.58 26.09
N ILE A 259 0.70 19.53 24.83
CA ILE A 259 -0.70 19.83 24.46
C ILE A 259 -1.65 18.81 25.09
N LEU A 260 -1.32 17.53 25.05
CA LEU A 260 -2.12 16.48 25.68
C LEU A 260 -2.19 16.63 27.20
N GLU A 261 -1.08 17.01 27.85
CA GLU A 261 -1.06 17.29 29.30
C GLU A 261 -1.92 18.49 29.65
N ILE A 262 -1.82 19.60 28.90
CA ILE A 262 -2.65 20.79 29.10
C ILE A 262 -4.13 20.44 28.88
N GLN A 263 -4.45 19.74 27.80
CA GLN A 263 -5.81 19.28 27.54
C GLN A 263 -6.30 18.40 28.68
N ALA A 264 -5.56 17.36 29.09
CA ALA A 264 -5.94 16.49 30.19
C ALA A 264 -6.20 17.27 31.49
N THR A 265 -5.41 18.31 31.77
CA THR A 265 -5.58 19.17 32.96
C THR A 265 -6.83 20.05 32.86
N GLU A 266 -7.13 20.59 31.67
CA GLU A 266 -8.37 21.34 31.39
C GLU A 266 -9.61 20.44 31.43
N THR A 267 -9.50 19.20 30.92
CA THR A 267 -10.59 18.21 31.02
C THR A 267 -10.85 17.91 32.50
N ILE A 268 -9.81 17.61 33.32
CA ILE A 268 -9.90 17.39 34.78
C ILE A 268 -10.56 18.56 35.54
N ALA A 269 -10.28 19.79 35.16
CA ALA A 269 -10.94 20.96 35.75
C ALA A 269 -12.44 21.08 35.34
N ALA A 270 -12.81 20.66 34.13
CA ALA A 270 -14.20 20.64 33.66
C ALA A 270 -15.02 19.42 34.16
N TRP A 271 -14.36 18.33 34.59
CA TRP A 271 -15.00 17.06 34.99
C TRP A 271 -15.71 17.08 36.37
N ASN A 272 -15.55 18.12 37.18
CA ASN A 272 -16.10 18.20 38.56
C ASN A 272 -17.54 18.75 38.66
N GLU A 273 -18.19 19.11 37.55
CA GLU A 273 -19.59 19.58 37.56
C GLU A 273 -20.55 18.42 37.22
N THR A 274 -21.15 17.82 38.25
CA THR A 274 -22.04 16.65 38.18
C THR A 274 -23.52 16.98 37.96
N TYR A 275 -23.86 18.22 37.61
CA TYR A 275 -25.24 18.69 37.49
C TYR A 275 -25.66 18.92 36.04
N PRO A 276 -26.88 18.51 35.65
CA PRO A 276 -27.46 18.82 34.33
C PRO A 276 -27.49 20.33 34.05
N LYS A 277 -26.98 20.76 32.89
CA LYS A 277 -26.87 22.17 32.45
C LYS A 277 -27.94 22.61 31.45
N GLY A 278 -28.56 21.65 30.78
CA GLY A 278 -29.64 21.88 29.83
C GLY A 278 -30.94 22.31 30.47
N GLN A 279 -31.93 22.57 29.64
CA GLN A 279 -33.26 23.02 30.05
C GLN A 279 -34.35 22.10 29.50
N VAL A 280 -35.48 22.00 30.20
CA VAL A 280 -36.65 21.28 29.70
C VAL A 280 -37.56 22.27 28.98
N VAL A 281 -37.89 21.94 27.72
CA VAL A 281 -38.80 22.71 26.88
C VAL A 281 -39.96 21.84 26.43
N ARG A 282 -41.11 22.45 26.17
CA ARG A 282 -42.29 21.77 25.62
C ARG A 282 -42.24 21.80 24.09
N VAL A 283 -42.26 20.64 23.45
CA VAL A 283 -42.36 20.48 21.98
C VAL A 283 -43.65 19.73 21.67
N ASP A 284 -44.65 20.46 21.17
CA ASP A 284 -46.03 19.97 21.00
C ASP A 284 -46.56 19.31 22.29
N ASN A 285 -46.71 17.97 22.28
CA ASN A 285 -47.20 17.20 23.41
C ASN A 285 -46.11 16.43 24.18
N VAL A 286 -44.82 16.72 23.93
CA VAL A 286 -43.66 16.05 24.54
C VAL A 286 -42.77 17.05 25.29
N ASP A 287 -42.34 16.69 26.50
CA ASP A 287 -41.32 17.45 27.22
C ASP A 287 -39.95 17.00 26.72
N VAL A 288 -39.04 17.94 26.47
CA VAL A 288 -37.74 17.67 25.86
C VAL A 288 -36.65 18.35 26.66
N TYR A 289 -35.74 17.57 27.21
CA TYR A 289 -34.50 18.11 27.77
C TYR A 289 -33.58 18.48 26.61
N THR A 290 -33.10 19.72 26.56
CA THR A 290 -32.25 20.19 25.47
C THR A 290 -31.10 21.02 25.96
N VAL A 291 -29.96 20.88 25.28
CA VAL A 291 -28.70 21.54 25.61
C VAL A 291 -27.94 21.83 24.31
N GLY A 292 -27.15 22.91 24.33
CA GLY A 292 -26.41 23.41 23.18
C GLY A 292 -27.20 24.41 22.33
N SER A 293 -26.52 24.94 21.31
CA SER A 293 -27.10 25.76 20.25
C SER A 293 -26.39 25.42 18.93
N ASN A 294 -27.15 25.39 17.83
CA ASN A 294 -26.59 25.23 16.48
C ASN A 294 -26.43 26.56 15.73
N GLU A 295 -26.65 27.71 16.40
CA GLU A 295 -26.69 29.03 15.76
C GLU A 295 -25.35 29.47 15.13
N ASN A 296 -24.23 28.81 15.46
CA ASN A 296 -22.90 29.08 14.89
C ASN A 296 -22.03 27.82 14.70
N SER A 297 -22.63 26.62 14.60
CA SER A 297 -21.85 25.38 14.49
C SER A 297 -21.43 25.10 13.04
N ALA A 298 -20.13 24.87 12.82
CA ALA A 298 -19.61 24.35 11.55
C ALA A 298 -20.07 22.91 11.26
N ASN A 299 -20.66 22.23 12.25
CA ASN A 299 -21.15 20.86 12.14
C ASN A 299 -22.65 20.85 11.80
N ASP A 300 -22.98 20.37 10.59
CA ASP A 300 -24.35 20.11 10.14
C ASP A 300 -24.94 18.87 10.83
N LEU A 301 -25.17 18.93 12.15
CA LEU A 301 -25.65 17.80 12.97
C LEU A 301 -26.46 18.23 14.19
N SER A 302 -27.57 17.54 14.45
CA SER A 302 -28.27 17.50 15.75
C SER A 302 -28.38 16.07 16.25
N VAL A 303 -28.48 15.87 17.56
CA VAL A 303 -28.58 14.53 18.16
C VAL A 303 -29.84 14.40 19.01
N ILE A 304 -30.57 13.31 18.84
CA ILE A 304 -31.64 12.89 19.76
C ILE A 304 -31.11 11.76 20.64
N VAL A 305 -31.25 11.93 21.96
CA VAL A 305 -30.88 10.91 22.96
C VAL A 305 -32.13 10.20 23.47
N ILE A 306 -32.08 8.88 23.55
CA ILE A 306 -33.13 8.01 24.07
C ILE A 306 -32.61 7.34 25.34
N TYR A 307 -33.20 7.68 26.48
CA TYR A 307 -32.80 7.17 27.79
C TYR A 307 -33.10 5.67 27.97
N ASP A 308 -32.64 5.12 29.09
CA ASP A 308 -32.93 3.75 29.53
C ASP A 308 -34.30 3.64 30.24
N VAL A 309 -34.66 2.47 30.74
CA VAL A 309 -35.97 2.23 31.39
C VAL A 309 -36.21 3.08 32.65
N PHE A 310 -35.18 3.70 33.22
CA PHE A 310 -35.31 4.56 34.41
C PHE A 310 -35.72 5.99 34.06
N GLY A 311 -35.76 6.34 32.77
CA GLY A 311 -36.57 7.43 32.25
C GLY A 311 -35.92 8.82 32.24
N PHE A 312 -36.78 9.82 32.00
CA PHE A 312 -36.39 11.18 31.61
C PHE A 312 -35.64 12.01 32.68
N ASN A 313 -35.79 11.65 33.96
CA ASN A 313 -35.24 12.41 35.09
C ASN A 313 -33.90 11.89 35.61
N VAL A 314 -33.33 10.86 34.96
CA VAL A 314 -31.99 10.34 35.30
C VAL A 314 -30.94 11.42 35.05
N SER A 315 -30.25 11.82 36.12
CA SER A 315 -29.26 12.92 36.06
C SER A 315 -28.05 12.55 35.22
N GLN A 316 -27.58 11.31 35.32
CA GLN A 316 -26.44 10.78 34.59
C GLN A 316 -26.65 10.84 33.07
N THR A 317 -27.85 10.46 32.61
CA THR A 317 -28.22 10.53 31.18
C THR A 317 -28.28 11.97 30.67
N ARG A 318 -28.71 12.93 31.51
CA ARG A 318 -28.66 14.36 31.17
C ARG A 318 -27.23 14.90 31.12
N VAL A 319 -26.39 14.49 32.07
CA VAL A 319 -24.95 14.81 32.05
C VAL A 319 -24.29 14.26 30.78
N PHE A 320 -24.67 13.06 30.32
CA PHE A 320 -24.23 12.55 29.02
C PHE A 320 -24.66 13.47 27.87
N CYS A 321 -25.91 13.93 27.85
CA CYS A 321 -26.39 14.88 26.83
C CYS A 321 -25.58 16.18 26.83
N ASP A 322 -25.26 16.72 28.02
CA ASP A 322 -24.48 17.95 28.17
C ASP A 322 -23.05 17.77 27.66
N ARG A 323 -22.40 16.65 28.02
CA ARG A 323 -21.05 16.30 27.56
C ARG A 323 -21.01 16.13 26.05
N LEU A 324 -22.00 15.42 25.49
CA LEU A 324 -22.13 15.23 24.06
C LEU A 324 -22.31 16.57 23.32
N SER A 325 -23.14 17.47 23.85
CA SER A 325 -23.33 18.79 23.26
C SER A 325 -22.05 19.64 23.33
N ALA A 326 -21.37 19.67 24.49
CA ALA A 326 -20.17 20.46 24.70
C ALA A 326 -18.99 20.00 23.81
N GLN A 327 -18.77 18.69 23.69
CA GLN A 327 -17.64 18.13 22.95
C GLN A 327 -17.80 18.30 21.43
N TYR A 328 -19.03 18.27 20.92
CA TYR A 328 -19.31 18.28 19.47
C TYR A 328 -19.85 19.61 18.97
N LYS A 329 -20.21 20.49 19.90
CA LYS A 329 -20.88 21.77 19.63
C LYS A 329 -22.14 21.55 18.78
N VAL A 330 -22.98 20.63 19.22
CA VAL A 330 -24.24 20.25 18.56
C VAL A 330 -25.43 20.43 19.50
N GLN A 331 -26.59 20.70 18.91
CA GLN A 331 -27.86 20.64 19.62
C GLN A 331 -28.16 19.19 20.01
N VAL A 332 -28.40 18.95 21.29
CA VAL A 332 -28.88 17.67 21.81
C VAL A 332 -30.30 17.84 22.34
N ALA A 333 -31.15 16.86 22.04
CA ALA A 333 -32.52 16.78 22.56
C ALA A 333 -32.80 15.38 23.10
N MET A 334 -33.34 15.28 24.31
CA MET A 334 -33.79 14.04 24.91
C MET A 334 -35.29 14.16 25.19
N PRO A 335 -36.16 13.52 24.42
CA PRO A 335 -37.61 13.56 24.62
C PRO A 335 -38.05 12.69 25.79
N ASP A 336 -39.08 13.13 26.51
CA ASP A 336 -39.76 12.34 27.55
C ASP A 336 -40.77 11.37 26.93
N PHE A 337 -40.25 10.26 26.39
CA PHE A 337 -41.04 9.18 25.78
C PHE A 337 -42.06 8.54 26.75
N PHE A 338 -41.79 8.57 28.05
CA PHE A 338 -42.60 7.91 29.09
C PHE A 338 -43.59 8.87 29.76
N ARG A 339 -43.54 10.16 29.42
CA ARG A 339 -44.40 11.21 29.97
C ARG A 339 -44.34 11.23 31.50
N GLY A 340 -43.12 11.28 32.03
CA GLY A 340 -42.81 11.33 33.45
C GLY A 340 -42.88 9.99 34.19
N LYS A 341 -43.26 8.90 33.51
CA LYS A 341 -43.22 7.55 34.08
C LYS A 341 -41.81 6.97 34.01
N THR A 342 -41.49 6.08 34.95
CA THR A 342 -40.19 5.38 35.01
C THR A 342 -40.41 3.93 35.43
N ALA A 343 -39.50 3.03 35.08
CA ALA A 343 -39.48 1.70 35.67
C ALA A 343 -39.11 1.79 37.17
N SER A 344 -39.57 0.81 37.94
CA SER A 344 -39.13 0.64 39.33
C SER A 344 -37.61 0.37 39.38
N PRO A 345 -36.87 0.93 40.35
CA PRO A 345 -35.47 0.56 40.60
C PRO A 345 -35.26 -0.94 40.84
N HIS A 346 -36.31 -1.61 41.33
CA HIS A 346 -36.37 -3.06 41.47
C HIS A 346 -37.14 -3.64 40.28
N LEU A 347 -36.42 -4.19 39.30
CA LEU A 347 -36.96 -4.75 38.04
C LEU A 347 -37.82 -6.03 38.22
N GLU A 348 -38.31 -6.30 39.44
CA GLU A 348 -39.06 -7.50 39.80
C GLU A 348 -40.47 -7.53 39.17
N ASN A 349 -41.04 -6.37 38.82
CA ASN A 349 -42.34 -6.29 38.15
C ASN A 349 -42.19 -6.11 36.63
N LEU A 350 -42.02 -7.24 35.92
CA LEU A 350 -41.87 -7.28 34.46
C LEU A 350 -43.05 -6.62 33.71
N SER A 351 -44.25 -6.59 34.31
CA SER A 351 -45.46 -6.00 33.70
C SER A 351 -45.39 -4.47 33.57
N ASP A 352 -44.79 -3.79 34.55
CA ASP A 352 -44.59 -2.33 34.51
C ASP A 352 -43.59 -1.95 33.41
N VAL A 353 -42.48 -2.69 33.32
CA VAL A 353 -41.48 -2.51 32.27
C VAL A 353 -42.07 -2.77 30.89
N LEU A 354 -42.80 -3.89 30.71
CA LEU A 354 -43.46 -4.24 29.43
C LEU A 354 -44.47 -3.18 28.97
N SER A 355 -45.21 -2.57 29.90
CA SER A 355 -46.16 -1.50 29.59
C SER A 355 -45.49 -0.20 29.11
N LEU A 356 -44.26 0.05 29.56
CA LEU A 356 -43.45 1.22 29.16
C LEU A 356 -42.73 1.00 27.83
N ILE A 357 -42.17 -0.20 27.60
CA ILE A 357 -41.29 -0.47 26.45
C ILE A 357 -42.03 -0.83 25.15
N GLY A 358 -43.34 -1.11 25.20
CA GLY A 358 -44.11 -1.68 24.08
C GLY A 358 -44.69 -0.71 23.05
N ASN A 359 -44.66 0.61 23.26
CA ASN A 359 -45.39 1.56 22.41
C ASN A 359 -44.53 2.21 21.31
N TRP A 360 -44.15 1.44 20.28
CA TRP A 360 -43.38 1.95 19.13
C TRP A 360 -44.10 3.08 18.38
N SER A 361 -45.43 3.06 18.30
CA SER A 361 -46.21 4.09 17.61
C SER A 361 -46.02 5.46 18.28
N GLN A 362 -46.02 5.51 19.61
CA GLN A 362 -45.74 6.74 20.35
C GLN A 362 -44.27 7.17 20.19
N VAL A 363 -43.32 6.25 20.36
CA VAL A 363 -41.88 6.57 20.24
C VAL A 363 -41.55 7.12 18.86
N SER A 364 -42.04 6.48 17.79
CA SER A 364 -41.82 6.95 16.42
C SER A 364 -42.47 8.30 16.13
N SER A 365 -43.67 8.56 16.67
CA SER A 365 -44.33 9.87 16.59
C SER A 365 -43.53 10.96 17.31
N ASP A 366 -43.04 10.68 18.50
CA ASP A 366 -42.24 11.61 19.31
C ASP A 366 -40.89 11.91 18.63
N LEU A 367 -40.22 10.88 18.11
CA LEU A 367 -38.99 11.02 17.34
C LEU A 367 -39.17 11.91 16.11
N ASN A 368 -40.25 11.73 15.34
CA ASN A 368 -40.56 12.57 14.18
C ASN A 368 -40.84 14.03 14.57
N THR A 369 -41.59 14.22 15.65
CA THR A 369 -41.96 15.54 16.18
C THR A 369 -40.70 16.32 16.58
N VAL A 370 -39.83 15.68 17.36
CA VAL A 370 -38.60 16.29 17.87
C VAL A 370 -37.57 16.50 16.75
N ALA A 371 -37.43 15.55 15.82
CA ALA A 371 -36.57 15.72 14.65
C ALA A 371 -37.02 16.91 13.79
N SER A 372 -38.32 17.07 13.59
CA SER A 372 -38.88 18.21 12.85
C SER A 372 -38.64 19.53 13.58
N TRP A 373 -38.76 19.54 14.91
CA TRP A 373 -38.47 20.70 15.74
C TRP A 373 -36.99 21.09 15.71
N LEU A 374 -36.07 20.12 15.81
CA LEU A 374 -34.62 20.35 15.68
C LEU A 374 -34.25 20.96 14.31
N ARG A 375 -34.84 20.43 13.23
CA ARG A 375 -34.64 20.95 11.86
C ARG A 375 -35.18 22.36 11.66
N LYS A 376 -36.21 22.79 12.40
CA LYS A 376 -36.73 24.17 12.35
C LYS A 376 -35.83 25.17 13.08
N LYS A 377 -35.16 24.72 14.14
CA LYS A 377 -34.27 25.55 14.97
C LYS A 377 -32.86 25.70 14.42
N SER A 378 -32.53 24.94 13.40
CA SER A 378 -31.15 24.76 12.96
C SER A 378 -31.06 24.91 11.45
N THR A 379 -29.95 25.43 10.95
CA THR A 379 -29.58 25.33 9.53
C THR A 379 -29.27 23.87 9.13
N THR A 380 -29.19 22.98 10.12
CA THR A 380 -28.75 21.60 9.95
C THR A 380 -29.89 20.66 9.60
N HIS A 381 -29.70 19.84 8.55
CA HIS A 381 -30.72 18.91 8.05
C HIS A 381 -30.54 17.47 8.55
N ARG A 382 -29.41 17.16 9.19
CA ARG A 382 -29.05 15.80 9.63
C ARG A 382 -29.27 15.60 11.12
N VAL A 383 -29.98 14.53 11.47
CA VAL A 383 -30.26 14.14 12.86
C VAL A 383 -29.71 12.73 13.11
N ALA A 384 -28.89 12.57 14.15
CA ALA A 384 -28.41 11.28 14.63
C ALA A 384 -29.18 10.85 15.88
N LEU A 385 -29.17 9.56 16.17
CA LEU A 385 -29.75 9.00 17.39
C LEU A 385 -28.67 8.40 18.30
N VAL A 386 -28.81 8.57 19.60
CA VAL A 386 -28.06 7.84 20.63
C VAL A 386 -29.05 7.22 21.59
N GLY A 387 -28.89 5.95 21.94
CA GLY A 387 -29.83 5.24 22.80
C GLY A 387 -29.13 4.34 23.81
N PHE A 388 -29.70 4.26 25.01
CA PHE A 388 -29.19 3.47 26.14
C PHE A 388 -30.15 2.34 26.51
N CYS A 389 -29.70 1.10 26.66
CA CYS A 389 -30.55 -0.02 27.10
C CYS A 389 -31.77 -0.18 26.15
N TRP A 390 -32.99 0.04 26.66
CA TRP A 390 -34.22 0.14 25.88
C TRP A 390 -34.11 1.16 24.73
N GLY A 391 -33.44 2.29 24.97
CA GLY A 391 -33.18 3.29 23.95
C GLY A 391 -32.33 2.76 22.80
N GLY A 392 -31.41 1.81 23.06
CA GLY A 392 -30.63 1.13 22.02
C GLY A 392 -31.51 0.32 21.05
N LEU A 393 -32.55 -0.35 21.57
CA LEU A 393 -33.58 -0.99 20.75
C LEU A 393 -34.35 0.04 19.90
N GLN A 394 -34.73 1.18 20.49
CA GLN A 394 -35.45 2.22 19.75
C GLN A 394 -34.58 2.84 18.64
N VAL A 395 -33.26 2.94 18.85
CA VAL A 395 -32.30 3.34 17.81
C VAL A 395 -32.31 2.37 16.64
N ALA A 396 -32.21 1.06 16.90
CA ALA A 396 -32.28 0.05 15.84
C ALA A 396 -33.61 0.13 15.07
N ARG A 397 -34.74 0.20 15.79
CA ARG A 397 -36.07 0.34 15.17
C ARG A 397 -36.20 1.62 14.35
N ALA A 398 -35.66 2.74 14.80
CA ALA A 398 -35.70 4.00 14.06
C ALA A 398 -34.80 3.96 12.82
N CYS A 399 -33.62 3.35 12.90
CA CYS A 399 -32.73 3.18 11.75
C CYS A 399 -33.30 2.21 10.69
N SER A 400 -34.18 1.30 11.10
CA SER A 400 -34.92 0.40 10.20
C SER A 400 -36.18 1.06 9.61
N ASN A 401 -36.98 1.76 10.41
CA ASN A 401 -38.32 2.21 10.02
C ASN A 401 -38.45 3.71 9.70
N LEU A 402 -37.50 4.55 10.14
CA LEU A 402 -37.51 6.02 10.00
C LEU A 402 -36.25 6.52 9.28
N SER A 403 -35.76 5.76 8.29
CA SER A 403 -34.49 6.00 7.60
C SER A 403 -34.39 7.33 6.84
N SER A 404 -35.52 7.97 6.53
CA SER A 404 -35.56 9.33 5.94
C SER A 404 -35.36 10.44 6.97
N GLN A 405 -35.55 10.14 8.26
CA GLN A 405 -35.52 11.11 9.35
C GLN A 405 -34.15 11.15 10.04
N PHE A 406 -33.48 10.00 10.11
CA PHE A 406 -32.20 9.83 10.79
C PHE A 406 -31.16 9.24 9.84
N PHE A 407 -29.93 9.73 9.86
CA PHE A 407 -28.87 9.23 8.98
C PHE A 407 -27.98 8.17 9.64
N THR A 408 -28.00 8.06 10.96
CA THR A 408 -27.23 7.06 11.72
C THR A 408 -27.75 6.94 13.16
N GLY A 409 -27.39 5.85 13.83
CA GLY A 409 -27.72 5.57 15.22
C GLY A 409 -26.53 5.06 16.03
N ILE A 410 -26.58 5.25 17.34
CA ILE A 410 -25.66 4.68 18.30
C ILE A 410 -26.49 3.95 19.38
N SER A 411 -26.31 2.64 19.49
CA SER A 411 -26.94 1.80 20.51
C SER A 411 -25.91 1.41 21.57
N ILE A 412 -26.02 1.99 22.77
CA ILE A 412 -25.12 1.76 23.90
C ILE A 412 -25.80 0.81 24.88
N HIS A 413 -25.13 -0.30 25.19
CA HIS A 413 -25.60 -1.44 25.98
C HIS A 413 -27.06 -1.78 25.65
N GLY A 414 -27.37 -1.95 24.36
CA GLY A 414 -28.74 -2.12 23.87
C GLY A 414 -29.39 -3.41 24.37
N ALA A 415 -30.58 -3.32 24.96
CA ALA A 415 -31.33 -4.48 25.48
C ALA A 415 -32.49 -4.85 24.55
N TRP A 416 -32.86 -6.14 24.53
CA TRP A 416 -33.95 -6.70 23.71
C TRP A 416 -33.77 -6.50 22.19
N LEU A 417 -32.54 -6.36 21.72
CA LEU A 417 -32.24 -6.39 20.29
C LEU A 417 -32.46 -7.81 19.75
N THR A 418 -33.28 -7.94 18.71
CA THR A 418 -33.54 -9.19 17.99
C THR A 418 -32.82 -9.18 16.65
N GLU A 419 -32.70 -10.36 16.03
CA GLU A 419 -32.17 -10.47 14.67
C GLU A 419 -32.94 -9.59 13.68
N ASP A 420 -34.27 -9.58 13.75
CA ASP A 420 -35.13 -8.81 12.84
C ASP A 420 -34.86 -7.30 12.91
N GLU A 421 -34.54 -6.80 14.10
CA GLU A 421 -34.30 -5.37 14.32
C GLU A 421 -32.98 -4.91 13.70
N VAL A 422 -32.01 -5.83 13.59
CA VAL A 422 -30.68 -5.60 12.98
C VAL A 422 -30.70 -5.90 11.48
N ARG A 423 -31.37 -6.99 11.07
CA ARG A 423 -31.51 -7.39 9.66
C ARG A 423 -32.15 -6.31 8.80
N ASN A 424 -33.12 -5.59 9.35
CA ASN A 424 -33.90 -4.60 8.60
C ASN A 424 -33.28 -3.19 8.57
N LEU A 425 -32.07 -3.01 9.11
CA LEU A 425 -31.41 -1.70 9.18
C LEU A 425 -31.23 -1.08 7.79
N GLN A 426 -31.77 0.13 7.63
CA GLN A 426 -31.62 0.95 6.42
C GLN A 426 -30.56 2.04 6.60
N GLN A 427 -30.15 2.33 7.84
CA GLN A 427 -29.13 3.30 8.21
C GLN A 427 -28.09 2.67 9.14
N PRO A 428 -26.82 3.12 9.08
CA PRO A 428 -25.73 2.53 9.85
C PRO A 428 -25.88 2.80 11.35
N VAL A 429 -25.52 1.79 12.16
CA VAL A 429 -25.57 1.86 13.63
C VAL A 429 -24.21 1.45 14.23
N LEU A 430 -23.75 2.23 15.21
CA LEU A 430 -22.69 1.82 16.14
C LEU A 430 -23.31 1.10 17.33
N PHE A 431 -22.90 -0.14 17.57
CA PHE A 431 -23.29 -0.93 18.72
C PHE A 431 -22.16 -0.95 19.74
N ILE A 432 -22.44 -0.54 20.96
CA ILE A 432 -21.52 -0.63 22.10
C ILE A 432 -22.14 -1.58 23.12
N ALA A 433 -21.44 -2.63 23.52
CA ALA A 433 -21.90 -3.61 24.52
C ALA A 433 -21.07 -3.51 25.81
N ALA A 434 -21.71 -3.79 26.95
CA ALA A 434 -21.04 -4.01 28.23
C ALA A 434 -20.57 -5.47 28.34
N GLY A 435 -19.67 -5.76 29.28
CA GLY A 435 -19.06 -7.08 29.43
C GLY A 435 -20.01 -8.14 30.00
N ASP A 436 -20.97 -7.72 30.82
CA ASP A 436 -22.01 -8.55 31.42
C ASP A 436 -23.32 -8.58 30.61
N ASP A 437 -23.35 -7.92 29.45
CA ASP A 437 -24.49 -8.00 28.54
C ASP A 437 -24.64 -9.43 28.00
N PRO A 438 -25.86 -10.00 27.98
CA PRO A 438 -26.10 -11.26 27.32
C PRO A 438 -25.62 -11.18 25.86
N PRO A 439 -24.82 -12.15 25.37
CA PRO A 439 -24.41 -12.15 23.98
C PRO A 439 -25.65 -12.19 23.10
N LEU A 440 -25.75 -11.23 22.18
CA LEU A 440 -26.86 -11.19 21.24
C LEU A 440 -26.75 -12.41 20.32
N GLN A 441 -27.86 -13.17 20.24
CA GLN A 441 -27.97 -14.39 19.46
C GLN A 441 -28.98 -14.17 18.32
N PRO A 442 -28.56 -14.29 17.04
CA PRO A 442 -27.20 -14.48 16.55
C PRO A 442 -26.32 -13.23 16.66
N ASN A 443 -25.00 -13.40 16.55
CA ASN A 443 -23.99 -12.34 16.68
C ASN A 443 -24.32 -11.16 15.75
N ILE A 444 -24.53 -9.97 16.31
CA ILE A 444 -24.88 -8.73 15.57
C ILE A 444 -23.97 -8.51 14.36
N SER A 445 -22.67 -8.70 14.50
CA SER A 445 -21.72 -8.49 13.40
C SER A 445 -22.02 -9.42 12.23
N SER A 446 -22.36 -10.69 12.51
CA SER A 446 -22.74 -11.65 11.47
C SER A 446 -24.08 -11.32 10.81
N VAL A 447 -25.04 -10.81 11.56
CA VAL A 447 -26.35 -10.40 11.03
C VAL A 447 -26.20 -9.18 10.12
N ILE A 448 -25.39 -8.21 10.53
CA ILE A 448 -25.09 -7.00 9.75
C ILE A 448 -24.43 -7.39 8.42
N GLU A 449 -23.37 -8.19 8.45
CA GLU A 449 -22.62 -8.58 7.26
C GLU A 449 -23.47 -9.42 6.29
N GLN A 450 -24.31 -10.30 6.80
CA GLN A 450 -25.06 -11.25 5.97
C GLN A 450 -26.34 -10.66 5.39
N TRP A 451 -27.02 -9.76 6.11
CA TRP A 451 -28.40 -9.40 5.79
C TRP A 451 -28.68 -7.91 5.55
N THR A 452 -27.76 -7.01 5.92
CA THR A 452 -27.93 -5.58 5.61
C THR A 452 -27.28 -5.22 4.28
N SER A 453 -27.68 -4.09 3.68
CA SER A 453 -27.06 -3.65 2.43
C SER A 453 -25.54 -3.43 2.62
N PRO A 454 -24.68 -3.67 1.60
CA PRO A 454 -23.23 -3.47 1.74
C PRO A 454 -22.83 -2.06 2.20
N ARG A 455 -23.64 -1.05 1.84
CA ARG A 455 -23.46 0.34 2.30
C ARG A 455 -23.64 0.47 3.82
N VAL A 456 -24.69 -0.15 4.36
CA VAL A 456 -25.00 -0.12 5.80
C VAL A 456 -23.99 -0.98 6.55
N ALA A 457 -23.74 -2.21 6.06
CA ALA A 457 -22.80 -3.14 6.66
C ALA A 457 -21.39 -2.55 6.82
N GLY A 458 -20.85 -1.94 5.76
CA GLY A 458 -19.52 -1.34 5.79
C GLY A 458 -19.39 -0.08 6.66
N GLN A 459 -20.49 0.43 7.21
CA GLN A 459 -20.54 1.62 8.05
C GLN A 459 -20.96 1.34 9.50
N CYS A 460 -21.59 0.20 9.76
CA CYS A 460 -21.85 -0.28 11.11
C CYS A 460 -20.54 -0.64 11.84
N GLN A 461 -20.56 -0.57 13.16
CA GLN A 461 -19.42 -0.93 14.01
C GLN A 461 -19.93 -1.55 15.31
N TYR A 462 -19.14 -2.46 15.86
CA TYR A 462 -19.45 -3.15 17.11
C TYR A 462 -18.24 -3.05 18.05
N GLU A 463 -18.44 -2.57 19.27
CA GLU A 463 -17.43 -2.46 20.32
C GLU A 463 -17.93 -3.04 21.63
N THR A 464 -17.03 -3.63 22.42
CA THR A 464 -17.35 -4.22 23.72
C THR A 464 -16.43 -3.67 24.81
N TYR A 465 -17.02 -3.19 25.91
CA TYR A 465 -16.33 -2.78 27.12
C TYR A 465 -16.40 -3.91 28.16
N SER A 466 -15.48 -4.86 28.06
CA SER A 466 -15.54 -6.15 28.79
C SER A 466 -15.49 -6.03 30.32
N ASN A 467 -14.98 -4.93 30.86
CA ASN A 467 -14.88 -4.67 32.30
C ASN A 467 -16.02 -3.81 32.85
N MET A 468 -17.00 -3.44 32.02
CA MET A 468 -18.11 -2.58 32.41
C MET A 468 -19.41 -3.37 32.54
N ALA A 469 -20.27 -2.90 33.45
CA ALA A 469 -21.60 -3.45 33.65
C ALA A 469 -22.66 -2.75 32.78
N HIS A 470 -23.79 -3.40 32.53
CA HIS A 470 -24.91 -2.81 31.80
C HIS A 470 -25.30 -1.46 32.42
N GLY A 471 -25.51 -0.44 31.58
CA GLY A 471 -25.88 0.90 32.06
C GLY A 471 -24.74 1.78 32.54
N PHE A 472 -23.46 1.35 32.45
CA PHE A 472 -22.30 2.10 32.97
C PHE A 472 -22.11 3.53 32.42
N VAL A 473 -22.81 3.90 31.35
CA VAL A 473 -22.78 5.24 30.73
C VAL A 473 -24.02 6.08 31.05
N SER A 474 -25.10 5.43 31.46
CA SER A 474 -26.42 6.04 31.73
C SER A 474 -26.72 5.94 33.23
N THR A 475 -27.83 5.32 33.64
CA THR A 475 -28.22 5.26 35.07
C THR A 475 -27.15 4.63 35.96
N GLY A 476 -26.36 3.68 35.45
CA GLY A 476 -25.28 3.01 36.17
C GLY A 476 -23.96 3.78 36.22
N ALA A 477 -23.87 4.98 35.63
CA ALA A 477 -22.65 5.76 35.62
C ALA A 477 -22.21 6.18 37.03
N ASN A 478 -21.00 5.76 37.41
CA ASN A 478 -20.37 6.05 38.69
C ASN A 478 -19.13 6.93 38.48
N TYR A 479 -19.32 8.25 38.59
CA TYR A 479 -18.25 9.24 38.42
C TYR A 479 -17.22 9.25 39.57
N SER A 480 -17.48 8.55 40.67
CA SER A 480 -16.51 8.36 41.75
C SER A 480 -15.56 7.18 41.48
N ASN A 481 -15.87 6.33 40.49
CA ASN A 481 -15.02 5.22 40.08
C ASN A 481 -14.18 5.61 38.85
N THR A 482 -12.88 5.73 39.03
CA THR A 482 -11.92 6.11 37.98
C THR A 482 -11.97 5.20 36.75
N GLU A 483 -12.22 3.91 36.91
CA GLU A 483 -12.33 2.98 35.76
C GLU A 483 -13.61 3.23 34.97
N ASN A 484 -14.73 3.49 35.64
CA ASN A 484 -15.98 3.82 34.98
C ASN A 484 -15.89 5.17 34.28
N VAL A 485 -15.25 6.18 34.89
CA VAL A 485 -14.99 7.48 34.24
C VAL A 485 -14.19 7.29 32.96
N LYS A 486 -13.07 6.57 33.00
CA LYS A 486 -12.27 6.27 31.79
C LYS A 486 -13.08 5.57 30.70
N ALA A 487 -13.95 4.64 31.09
CA ALA A 487 -14.81 3.94 30.13
C ALA A 487 -15.87 4.88 29.52
N ILE A 488 -16.49 5.75 30.31
CA ILE A 488 -17.44 6.77 29.84
C ILE A 488 -16.76 7.73 28.86
N ASP A 489 -15.54 8.17 29.18
CA ASP A 489 -14.76 9.08 28.34
C ASP A 489 -14.41 8.42 27.01
N SER A 490 -13.96 7.17 27.07
CA SER A 490 -13.73 6.36 25.87
C SER A 490 -15.00 6.20 25.03
N VAL A 491 -16.17 5.98 25.64
CA VAL A 491 -17.44 5.91 24.89
C VAL A 491 -17.75 7.24 24.20
N HIS A 492 -17.56 8.37 24.88
CA HIS A 492 -17.74 9.69 24.28
C HIS A 492 -16.81 9.91 23.07
N GLU A 493 -15.56 9.44 23.14
CA GLU A 493 -14.59 9.46 22.04
C GLU A 493 -14.98 8.51 20.89
N THR A 494 -15.40 7.28 21.18
CA THR A 494 -15.86 6.32 20.17
C THR A 494 -17.07 6.88 19.41
N VAL A 495 -18.06 7.42 20.12
CA VAL A 495 -19.22 8.08 19.50
C VAL A 495 -18.76 9.23 18.60
N ARG A 496 -17.64 9.89 18.96
CA ARG A 496 -17.15 11.08 18.25
C ARG A 496 -16.55 10.73 16.95
N ASP A 497 -15.67 9.77 17.01
CA ASP A 497 -14.92 9.33 15.86
C ASP A 497 -15.87 8.64 14.88
N TYR A 498 -16.89 7.92 15.38
CA TYR A 498 -17.97 7.36 14.57
C TYR A 498 -18.80 8.45 13.85
N LEU A 499 -19.35 9.43 14.57
CA LEU A 499 -20.16 10.50 13.97
C LEU A 499 -19.36 11.34 12.96
N ASN A 500 -18.08 11.63 13.25
CA ASN A 500 -17.18 12.30 12.32
C ASN A 500 -16.91 11.47 11.06
N ARG A 501 -16.70 10.15 11.20
CA ARG A 501 -16.48 9.26 10.06
C ARG A 501 -17.69 9.18 9.15
N ILE A 502 -18.89 8.94 9.71
CA ILE A 502 -20.13 8.81 8.93
C ILE A 502 -20.53 10.15 8.30
N SER A 503 -20.30 11.27 8.99
CA SER A 503 -20.58 12.60 8.43
C SER A 503 -19.60 13.03 7.33
N ARG A 504 -18.35 12.54 7.31
CA ARG A 504 -17.36 12.79 6.25
C ARG A 504 -17.49 11.86 5.05
N ASN A 505 -17.95 10.62 5.21
CA ASN A 505 -18.17 9.69 4.08
C ASN A 505 -19.32 10.11 3.15
N SER A 506 -20.10 11.15 3.50
CA SER A 506 -21.01 11.83 2.57
C SER A 506 -20.34 12.95 1.76
N ALA A 507 -19.10 13.31 2.06
CA ALA A 507 -18.29 14.30 1.35
C ALA A 507 -16.83 13.82 1.22
N SER A 508 -16.51 13.21 0.08
CA SER A 508 -15.15 12.95 -0.43
C SER A 508 -14.27 11.92 0.31
N ILE A 509 -14.28 10.69 -0.21
CA ILE A 509 -13.08 9.85 -0.25
C ILE A 509 -12.13 10.53 -1.25
N THR A 510 -11.07 11.21 -0.82
CA THR A 510 -9.94 11.53 -1.73
C THR A 510 -8.66 12.03 -1.08
N HIS A 511 -8.61 12.52 0.17
CA HIS A 511 -7.44 13.31 0.58
C HIS A 511 -6.45 12.68 1.59
N TYR A 512 -6.81 11.65 2.34
CA TYR A 512 -5.88 11.09 3.36
C TYR A 512 -5.08 9.86 2.90
N SER A 513 -5.60 9.08 1.96
CA SER A 513 -4.91 7.88 1.44
C SER A 513 -3.72 8.23 0.54
N ILE A 514 -3.74 9.40 -0.11
CA ILE A 514 -2.69 9.85 -1.03
C ILE A 514 -1.46 10.35 -0.26
N LEU A 515 -1.64 11.05 0.86
CA LEU A 515 -0.52 11.58 1.63
C LEU A 515 0.29 10.47 2.31
N PHE A 516 -0.38 9.43 2.80
CA PHE A 516 0.29 8.26 3.40
C PHE A 516 1.03 7.43 2.34
N ALA A 517 0.43 7.28 1.14
CA ALA A 517 1.09 6.62 0.01
C ALA A 517 2.29 7.42 -0.54
N PHE A 518 2.22 8.75 -0.52
CA PHE A 518 3.31 9.62 -0.98
C PHE A 518 4.51 9.63 -0.03
N VAL A 519 4.25 9.56 1.28
CA VAL A 519 5.32 9.43 2.30
C VAL A 519 5.99 8.05 2.24
N LEU A 520 5.24 6.98 2.00
CA LEU A 520 5.83 5.65 1.78
C LEU A 520 6.65 5.60 0.47
N PHE A 521 6.17 6.26 -0.59
CA PHE A 521 6.88 6.33 -1.87
C PHE A 521 8.20 7.10 -1.77
N LEU A 522 8.25 8.17 -0.96
CA LEU A 522 9.48 8.93 -0.69
C LEU A 522 10.48 8.23 0.24
N LEU A 523 10.03 7.24 1.04
CA LEU A 523 10.91 6.43 1.89
C LEU A 523 11.46 5.18 1.17
N LEU A 524 10.91 4.84 0.01
CA LEU A 524 11.30 3.69 -0.82
C LEU A 524 12.17 4.08 -2.04
N ILE A 525 12.43 5.37 -2.23
CA ILE A 525 13.42 5.93 -3.17
C ILE A 525 14.62 6.38 -2.35
#